data_AF-A0A2Z7ATV7-F1
#
_entry.id   AF-A0A2Z7ATV7-F1
#
_cell.length_a   1.000
_cell.length_b   1.000
_cell.length_c   1.000
_cell.angle_alpha   90.00
_cell.angle_beta   90.00
_cell.angle_gamma   90.00
#
_symmetry.space_group_name_H-M   'P 1'
#
loop_
_entity.id
_entity.type
_entity.pdbx_description
1 polymer ?
#
loop_
_entity_poly.entity_id
_entity_poly.type
_entity_poly.pdbx_seq_one_letter_code
_entity_poly.pdbx_strand_id
1 'polypeptide(L)'
;MEQFPALNGLSVSYAVLIYPSGSVNPVHTHPRSAELLFLVQGSLDVGFVDTKNKLYTQTLQTGDIFVFPKGLVHFQYNADAKNPAIAISAFGSANAGTVSLPNTLFNSTIDDSALALSFKTDVATIQKLKSGLKG
;
A
#
# COMPACT_ATOMS: atom_id res chain seq x y z
N MET A 1 0.58 -5.36 18.63
CA MET A 1 -0.61 -5.70 19.44
C MET A 1 -1.74 -6.00 18.48
N GLU A 2 -2.41 -7.15 18.61
CA GLU A 2 -3.59 -7.46 17.79
C GLU A 2 -4.74 -6.55 18.22
N GLN A 3 -5.29 -5.77 17.29
CA GLN A 3 -6.33 -4.77 17.60
C GLN A 3 -7.70 -5.41 17.86
N PHE A 4 -7.94 -6.62 17.31
CA PHE A 4 -9.19 -7.34 17.50
C PHE A 4 -8.97 -8.86 17.58
N PRO A 5 -8.56 -9.39 18.76
CA PRO A 5 -8.17 -10.80 18.92
C PRO A 5 -9.26 -11.83 18.58
N ALA A 6 -10.53 -11.43 18.56
CA ALA A 6 -11.66 -12.28 18.18
C ALA A 6 -11.55 -12.83 16.75
N LEU A 7 -10.71 -12.22 15.91
CA LEU A 7 -10.46 -12.66 14.53
C LEU A 7 -9.47 -13.83 14.42
N ASN A 8 -8.78 -14.18 15.50
CA ASN A 8 -7.74 -15.21 15.48
C ASN A 8 -8.31 -16.56 15.07
N GLY A 9 -7.72 -17.15 14.02
CA GLY A 9 -8.17 -18.41 13.43
C GLY A 9 -9.37 -18.29 12.47
N LEU A 10 -9.97 -17.10 12.31
CA LEU A 10 -11.15 -16.91 11.45
C LEU A 10 -10.81 -16.47 10.02
N SER A 11 -9.53 -16.21 9.73
CA SER A 11 -9.05 -15.81 8.40
C SER A 11 -9.76 -14.58 7.81
N VAL A 12 -10.18 -13.65 8.66
CA VAL A 12 -10.78 -12.38 8.23
C VAL A 12 -10.23 -11.22 9.06
N SER A 13 -10.00 -10.09 8.42
CA SER A 13 -9.71 -8.82 9.09
C SER A 13 -10.16 -7.66 8.23
N TYR A 14 -10.18 -6.44 8.81
CA TYR A 14 -10.45 -5.23 8.07
C TYR A 14 -9.57 -4.07 8.53
N ALA A 15 -9.48 -3.03 7.71
CA ALA A 15 -8.91 -1.73 8.06
C ALA A 15 -9.84 -0.63 7.54
N VAL A 16 -10.05 0.42 8.34
CA VAL A 16 -10.67 1.66 7.88
C VAL A 16 -9.55 2.62 7.51
N LEU A 17 -9.55 3.12 6.28
CA LEU A 17 -8.54 4.03 5.77
C LEU A 17 -9.19 5.39 5.52
N ILE A 18 -8.54 6.43 6.03
CA ILE A 18 -8.90 7.83 5.77
C ILE A 18 -7.75 8.43 4.98
N TYR A 19 -8.06 8.93 3.79
CA TYR A 19 -7.12 9.57 2.89
C TYR A 19 -7.41 11.06 2.86
N PRO A 20 -6.65 11.90 3.59
CA PRO A 20 -6.69 13.35 3.41
C PRO A 20 -6.49 13.74 1.93
N SER A 21 -6.93 14.94 1.58
CA SER A 21 -6.71 15.53 0.26
C SER A 21 -5.23 15.43 -0.15
N GLY A 22 -4.95 14.93 -1.36
CA GLY A 22 -3.60 14.80 -1.90
C GLY A 22 -2.71 13.74 -1.23
N SER A 23 -3.28 12.89 -0.35
CA SER A 23 -2.51 11.86 0.37
C SER A 23 -2.41 10.54 -0.40
N VAL A 24 -1.43 9.73 -0.03
CA VAL A 24 -1.18 8.41 -0.60
C VAL A 24 -1.09 7.39 0.52
N ASN A 25 -1.67 6.21 0.32
CA ASN A 25 -1.19 5.00 0.99
C ASN A 25 -0.03 4.46 0.15
N PRO A 26 1.23 4.60 0.60
CA PRO A 26 2.41 4.37 -0.23
C PRO A 26 2.41 2.98 -0.87
N VAL A 27 3.15 2.80 -1.97
CA VAL A 27 3.26 1.49 -2.64
C VAL A 27 3.64 0.37 -1.65
N HIS A 28 2.80 -0.66 -1.57
CA HIS A 28 2.92 -1.73 -0.58
C HIS A 28 2.40 -3.07 -1.11
N THR A 29 2.56 -4.11 -0.29
CA THR A 29 1.95 -5.41 -0.55
C THR A 29 1.53 -6.12 0.74
N HIS A 30 0.60 -7.07 0.60
CA HIS A 30 0.10 -7.94 1.64
C HIS A 30 0.57 -9.38 1.39
N PRO A 31 1.60 -9.88 2.12
CA PRO A 31 2.16 -11.21 1.85
C PRO A 31 1.21 -12.36 2.22
N ARG A 32 0.22 -12.11 3.09
CA ARG A 32 -0.66 -13.17 3.63
C ARG A 32 -2.11 -13.06 3.18
N SER A 33 -2.51 -12.07 2.38
CA SER A 33 -3.90 -11.92 1.96
C SER A 33 -4.04 -11.17 0.63
N ALA A 34 -5.11 -11.49 -0.12
CA ALA A 34 -5.69 -10.53 -1.06
C ALA A 34 -6.47 -9.46 -0.28
N GLU A 35 -6.71 -8.31 -0.89
CA GLU A 35 -7.47 -7.22 -0.31
C GLU A 35 -8.68 -6.90 -1.19
N LEU A 36 -9.83 -6.72 -0.55
CA LEU A 36 -11.05 -6.20 -1.14
C LEU A 36 -11.32 -4.83 -0.55
N LEU A 37 -11.18 -3.77 -1.34
CA LEU A 37 -11.38 -2.39 -0.91
C LEU A 37 -12.73 -1.89 -1.39
N PHE A 38 -13.55 -1.38 -0.47
CA PHE A 38 -14.81 -0.69 -0.75
C PHE A 38 -14.67 0.80 -0.45
N LEU A 39 -14.98 1.66 -1.42
CA LEU A 39 -14.90 3.11 -1.24
C LEU A 39 -16.20 3.64 -0.62
N VAL A 40 -16.12 4.06 0.64
CA VAL A 40 -17.26 4.55 1.42
C VAL A 40 -17.61 6.00 1.08
N GLN A 41 -16.61 6.83 0.82
CA GLN A 41 -16.80 8.25 0.53
C GLN A 41 -15.65 8.80 -0.33
N GLY A 42 -15.99 9.72 -1.24
CA GLY A 42 -15.03 10.49 -2.04
C GLY A 42 -14.70 9.83 -3.36
N SER A 43 -13.51 10.14 -3.88
CA SER A 43 -12.91 9.57 -5.08
C SER A 43 -11.50 9.10 -4.75
N LEU A 44 -11.09 7.94 -5.27
CA LEU A 44 -9.78 7.35 -4.93
C LEU A 44 -9.16 6.66 -6.15
N ASP A 45 -7.95 7.07 -6.52
CA ASP A 45 -7.17 6.38 -7.53
C ASP A 45 -6.49 5.16 -6.91
N VAL A 46 -6.70 4.00 -7.50
CA VAL A 46 -6.14 2.74 -7.01
C VAL A 46 -5.49 1.97 -8.13
N GLY A 47 -4.46 1.18 -7.83
CA GLY A 47 -3.91 0.27 -8.82
C GLY A 47 -2.94 -0.76 -8.25
N PHE A 48 -2.74 -1.82 -9.03
CA PHE A 48 -1.73 -2.85 -8.77
C PHE A 48 -0.92 -3.18 -10.01
N VAL A 49 0.26 -3.73 -9.80
CA VAL A 49 1.17 -4.19 -10.85
C VAL A 49 1.27 -5.71 -10.81
N ASP A 50 1.02 -6.36 -11.96
CA ASP A 50 1.15 -7.82 -12.08
C ASP A 50 2.61 -8.27 -12.28
N THR A 51 2.82 -9.59 -12.33
CA THR A 51 4.16 -10.19 -12.51
C THR A 51 4.77 -9.96 -13.90
N LYS A 52 4.03 -9.36 -14.83
CA LYS A 52 4.51 -8.91 -16.15
C LYS A 52 4.80 -7.41 -16.16
N ASN A 53 4.79 -6.75 -14.99
CA ASN A 53 4.93 -5.31 -14.82
C ASN A 53 3.82 -4.50 -15.49
N LYS A 54 2.64 -5.10 -15.71
CA LYS A 54 1.48 -4.38 -16.24
C LYS A 54 0.70 -3.74 -15.10
N LEU A 55 0.45 -2.44 -15.24
CA LEU A 55 -0.41 -1.68 -14.34
C LEU A 55 -1.88 -1.93 -14.67
N TYR A 56 -2.66 -2.22 -13.63
CA TYR A 56 -4.12 -2.17 -13.64
C TYR A 56 -4.53 -1.08 -12.66
N THR A 57 -5.32 -0.12 -13.13
CA THR A 57 -5.67 1.07 -12.36
C THR A 57 -7.11 1.48 -12.63
N GLN A 58 -7.74 2.12 -11.64
CA GLN A 58 -9.09 2.67 -11.74
C GLN A 58 -9.22 3.86 -10.79
N THR A 59 -9.96 4.89 -11.21
CA THR A 59 -10.47 5.92 -10.30
C THR A 59 -11.81 5.45 -9.75
N LEU A 60 -11.86 5.12 -8.47
CA LEU A 60 -13.06 4.67 -7.78
C LEU A 60 -13.94 5.85 -7.38
N GLN A 61 -15.25 5.70 -7.48
CA GLN A 61 -16.27 6.57 -6.90
C GLN A 61 -16.93 5.89 -5.70
N THR A 62 -17.66 6.67 -4.91
CA THR A 62 -18.38 6.14 -3.74
C THR A 62 -19.29 4.98 -4.13
N GLY A 63 -19.14 3.85 -3.43
CA GLY A 63 -19.86 2.60 -3.71
C GLY A 63 -19.05 1.60 -4.57
N ASP A 64 -17.97 2.03 -5.21
CA ASP A 64 -17.13 1.13 -6.01
C ASP A 64 -16.28 0.20 -5.13
N ILE A 65 -15.91 -0.94 -5.72
CA ILE A 65 -15.06 -1.96 -5.12
C ILE A 65 -13.86 -2.22 -6.02
N PHE A 66 -12.71 -2.51 -5.41
CA PHE A 66 -11.51 -2.95 -6.11
C PHE A 66 -10.83 -4.11 -5.39
N VAL A 67 -10.22 -5.02 -6.16
CA VAL A 67 -9.49 -6.19 -5.63
C VAL A 67 -8.00 -6.04 -5.89
N PHE A 68 -7.20 -6.17 -4.84
CA PHE A 68 -5.75 -6.31 -4.94
C PHE A 68 -5.37 -7.79 -4.72
N PRO A 69 -4.84 -8.49 -5.75
CA PRO A 69 -4.42 -9.88 -5.59
C PRO A 69 -3.30 -10.03 -4.56
N LYS A 70 -3.32 -11.15 -3.82
CA LYS A 70 -2.35 -11.46 -2.76
C LYS A 70 -0.91 -11.31 -3.26
N GLY A 71 -0.10 -10.58 -2.50
CA GLY A 71 1.33 -10.43 -2.75
C GLY A 71 1.70 -9.52 -3.92
N LEU A 72 0.74 -8.94 -4.65
CA LEU A 72 1.05 -7.95 -5.69
C LEU A 72 1.27 -6.56 -5.08
N VAL A 73 2.14 -5.79 -5.73
CA VAL A 73 2.42 -4.40 -5.35
C VAL A 73 1.26 -3.53 -5.79
N HIS A 74 0.76 -2.70 -4.88
CA HIS A 74 -0.36 -1.82 -5.14
C HIS A 74 -0.28 -0.52 -4.34
N PHE A 75 -1.17 0.42 -4.64
CA PHE A 75 -1.26 1.73 -4.02
C PHE A 75 -2.69 2.25 -4.03
N GLN A 76 -2.94 3.27 -3.19
CA GLN A 76 -4.11 4.12 -3.27
C GLN A 76 -3.68 5.58 -3.12
N TYR A 77 -4.27 6.47 -3.90
CA TYR A 77 -3.96 7.89 -3.95
C TYR A 77 -5.24 8.72 -4.02
N ASN A 78 -5.39 9.66 -3.09
CA ASN A 78 -6.47 10.63 -3.15
C ASN A 78 -6.01 11.85 -3.95
N ALA A 79 -6.38 11.90 -5.23
CA ALA A 79 -6.08 13.02 -6.12
C ALA A 79 -6.96 14.26 -5.90
N ASP A 80 -8.03 14.17 -5.08
CA ASP A 80 -8.86 15.33 -4.75
C ASP A 80 -8.06 16.30 -3.87
N ALA A 81 -8.01 17.56 -4.30
CA ALA A 81 -7.23 18.64 -3.67
C ALA A 81 -7.95 19.32 -2.50
N LYS A 82 -9.18 18.90 -2.16
CA LYS A 82 -10.01 19.52 -1.14
C LYS A 82 -10.65 18.50 -0.20
N ASN A 83 -11.12 17.39 -0.74
CA ASN A 83 -11.95 16.45 0.01
C ASN A 83 -11.17 15.19 0.42
N PRO A 84 -11.44 14.65 1.62
CA PRO A 84 -10.93 13.34 2.00
C PRO A 84 -11.68 12.21 1.29
N ALA A 85 -11.04 11.06 1.16
CA ALA A 85 -11.67 9.80 0.81
C ALA A 85 -11.63 8.83 2.01
N ILE A 86 -12.67 8.00 2.15
CA ILE A 86 -12.78 7.00 3.22
C ILE A 86 -13.05 5.65 2.57
N ALA A 87 -12.23 4.64 2.90
CA ALA A 87 -12.40 3.28 2.39
C ALA A 87 -12.34 2.25 3.51
N ILE A 88 -12.93 1.08 3.26
CA ILE A 88 -12.79 -0.11 4.10
C ILE A 88 -12.12 -1.19 3.27
N SER A 89 -10.98 -1.68 3.77
CA SER A 89 -10.29 -2.83 3.19
C SER A 89 -10.60 -4.06 4.01
N ALA A 90 -11.05 -5.13 3.36
CA ALA A 90 -11.26 -6.44 3.95
C ALA A 90 -10.23 -7.44 3.43
N PHE A 91 -9.80 -8.34 4.29
CA PHE A 91 -8.73 -9.30 4.01
C PHE A 91 -9.20 -10.72 4.32
N GLY A 92 -8.82 -11.68 3.47
CA GLY A 92 -8.98 -13.12 3.70
C GLY A 92 -7.91 -13.72 4.63
N SER A 93 -7.46 -12.95 5.62
CA SER A 93 -6.55 -13.39 6.68
C SER A 93 -6.83 -12.59 7.95
N ALA A 94 -6.71 -13.20 9.13
CA ALA A 94 -6.76 -12.48 10.41
C ALA A 94 -5.57 -11.51 10.57
N ASN A 95 -4.50 -11.74 9.80
CA ASN A 95 -3.31 -10.90 9.74
C ASN A 95 -2.76 -10.90 8.32
N ALA A 96 -3.22 -9.97 7.48
CA ALA A 96 -2.73 -9.80 6.11
C ALA A 96 -1.22 -9.48 6.05
N GLY A 97 -0.72 -8.74 7.05
CA GLY A 97 0.60 -8.13 7.06
C GLY A 97 0.75 -7.04 6.02
N THR A 98 1.57 -6.04 6.28
CA THR A 98 1.81 -4.97 5.32
C THR A 98 3.30 -4.77 5.14
N VAL A 99 3.76 -4.78 3.90
CA VAL A 99 5.14 -4.45 3.53
C VAL A 99 5.09 -3.14 2.73
N SER A 100 5.39 -2.03 3.40
CA SER A 100 5.57 -0.73 2.73
C SER A 100 6.89 -0.76 1.96
N LEU A 101 6.86 -0.67 0.63
CA LEU A 101 8.08 -0.79 -0.17
C LEU A 101 9.06 0.37 0.07
N PRO A 102 8.64 1.65 0.15
CA PRO A 102 9.59 2.74 0.39
C PRO A 102 10.33 2.55 1.72
N ASN A 103 9.59 2.24 2.80
CA ASN A 103 10.20 2.01 4.11
C ASN A 103 11.06 0.74 4.14
N THR A 104 10.59 -0.36 3.56
CA THR A 104 11.34 -1.63 3.57
C THR A 104 12.65 -1.53 2.78
N LEU A 105 12.65 -0.78 1.67
CA LEU A 105 13.81 -0.61 0.82
C LEU A 105 14.79 0.45 1.34
N PHE A 106 14.29 1.56 1.88
CA PHE A 106 15.12 2.74 2.18
C PHE A 106 15.14 3.16 3.66
N ASN A 107 14.30 2.58 4.51
CA ASN A 107 14.36 2.74 5.97
C ASN A 107 14.65 1.39 6.66
N SER A 108 15.64 0.68 6.12
CA SER A 108 16.09 -0.63 6.60
C SER A 108 17.61 -0.73 6.59
N THR A 109 18.12 -1.89 7.02
CA THR A 109 19.56 -2.19 7.08
C THR A 109 20.12 -2.77 5.78
N ILE A 110 19.40 -2.66 4.65
CA ILE A 110 19.92 -3.07 3.34
C ILE A 110 21.10 -2.17 2.97
N ASP A 111 22.19 -2.80 2.53
CA ASP A 111 23.42 -2.14 2.10
C ASP A 111 23.16 -1.17 0.93
N ASP A 112 23.76 0.03 1.01
CA ASP A 112 23.53 1.06 0.00
C ASP A 112 24.05 0.66 -1.38
N SER A 113 25.12 -0.12 -1.45
CA SER A 113 25.71 -0.59 -2.70
C SER A 113 24.78 -1.61 -3.36
N ALA A 114 24.17 -2.50 -2.57
CA ALA A 114 23.17 -3.43 -3.06
C ALA A 114 21.95 -2.70 -3.65
N LEU A 115 21.46 -1.65 -2.98
CA LEU A 115 20.39 -0.80 -3.51
C LEU A 115 20.84 -0.04 -4.75
N ALA A 116 22.02 0.57 -4.75
CA ALA A 116 22.53 1.34 -5.89
C ALA A 116 22.64 0.47 -7.15
N LEU A 117 23.20 -0.73 -7.03
CA LEU A 117 23.26 -1.70 -8.12
C LEU A 117 21.86 -2.15 -8.59
N SER A 118 20.95 -2.41 -7.65
CA SER A 118 19.57 -2.85 -7.96
C SER A 118 18.78 -1.78 -8.71
N PHE A 119 18.95 -0.51 -8.33
CA PHE A 119 18.28 0.64 -8.94
C PHE A 119 19.06 1.23 -10.13
N LYS A 120 20.21 0.65 -10.49
CA LYS A 120 21.11 1.13 -11.56
C LYS A 120 21.47 2.61 -11.37
N THR A 121 21.85 2.97 -10.16
CA THR A 121 22.21 4.33 -9.73
C THR A 121 23.45 4.29 -8.83
N ASP A 122 23.71 5.36 -8.06
CA ASP A 122 24.83 5.47 -7.14
C ASP A 122 24.40 5.55 -5.65
N VAL A 123 25.36 5.35 -4.76
CA VAL A 123 25.15 5.39 -3.29
C VAL A 123 24.63 6.77 -2.84
N ALA A 124 25.06 7.86 -3.48
CA ALA A 124 24.61 9.20 -3.13
C ALA A 124 23.10 9.38 -3.36
N THR A 125 22.59 8.84 -4.47
CA THR A 125 21.16 8.83 -4.81
C THR A 125 20.37 7.98 -3.82
N ILE A 126 20.88 6.80 -3.46
CA ILE A 126 20.26 5.95 -2.42
C ILE A 126 20.19 6.68 -1.09
N GLN A 127 21.29 7.31 -0.65
CA GLN A 127 21.32 8.06 0.60
C GLN A 127 20.34 9.24 0.60
N LYS A 128 20.15 9.89 -0.55
CA LYS A 128 19.11 10.91 -0.72
C LYS A 128 17.71 10.32 -0.51
N LEU A 129 17.39 9.17 -1.11
CA LEU A 129 16.12 8.48 -0.89
C LEU A 129 15.92 8.08 0.59
N LYS A 130 16.95 7.51 1.24
CA LYS A 130 16.90 7.17 2.67
C LYS A 130 16.63 8.39 3.54
N SER A 131 17.29 9.52 3.26
CA SER A 131 17.11 10.77 4.03
C SER A 131 15.68 11.31 3.98
N GLY A 132 14.98 11.15 2.85
CA GLY A 132 13.59 11.60 2.68
C GLY A 132 12.55 10.81 3.48
N LEU A 133 12.91 9.63 3.98
CA LEU A 133 12.03 8.75 4.77
C LEU A 133 12.42 8.69 6.25
N LYS A 134 13.49 9.37 6.66
CA LYS A 134 13.84 9.56 8.07
C LYS A 134 12.90 10.61 8.67
N GLY A 135 11.72 10.15 9.09
CA GLY A 135 10.81 10.86 10.00
C GLY A 135 10.90 10.26 11.39
#